data_AF-A0A1V5TGZ0-F1
#
_entry.id   AF-A0A1V5TGZ0-F1
#
_cell.length_a   1.000
_cell.length_b   1.000
_cell.length_c   1.000
_cell.angle_alpha   90.00
_cell.angle_beta   90.00
_cell.angle_gamma   90.00
#
_symmetry.space_group_name_H-M   'P 1'
#
loop_
_entity.id
_entity.type
_entity.pdbx_description
1 polymer ?
#
loop_
_entity_poly.entity_id
_entity_poly.type
_entity_poly.pdbx_seq_one_letter_code
_entity_poly.pdbx_strand_id
1 'polypeptide(L)'
;MKKIGCILIAAVFAALCCLPAGAASKATAVPQATAATESEKLPVVILRGMSFDSLRVDDGSGGGVEPVKEINTGDIVATLFKAAGTALIRRSADSGVDVILDYLNDIYGRIGCDETGTPVYGSKGPAYPLSVAHYPELLAGPGYSEGKIVLSCVDWFGADYTYYFAYDWRVNPLVNADAIAAMVGQALSDTGCGKVNLVCTSEGGIQALAYMTKYGYEKINKCVFVSSTFYGSYGATDLLCGNITVLPKALYYTLMDSADNATQRFVYTVLYKTRVLDGVSKLLNAFIARFKDKVYEGFVTGVFGRTPALWAMVLPDEYGEAVDYMFGNDREGNAAFIAVADKLHEMAAGRETLLKKAQAGGVEFAAVAGYNTPYAPFIERALATGDGTLDADLMGGGAASAPFGETFPENYVPAAEGCLSPDRIIDASGCIFRDATWFVKNAPHVGCNYKTEYAEFLHWLLVREGPATVFDSPAYPRFMIAGEGQTLSPLS
;
A
#
# COMPACT_ATOMS: atom_id res chain seq x y z
N MET A 1 16.40 -25.86 22.37
CA MET A 1 16.11 -24.41 22.28
C MET A 1 16.78 -23.71 21.09
N LYS A 2 18.05 -24.00 20.71
CA LYS A 2 18.68 -23.43 19.50
C LYS A 2 18.09 -23.86 18.13
N LYS A 3 17.26 -24.92 18.08
CA LYS A 3 16.71 -25.50 16.85
C LYS A 3 15.35 -24.91 16.41
N ILE A 4 14.61 -24.29 17.32
CA ILE A 4 13.29 -23.68 17.04
C ILE A 4 13.47 -22.27 16.45
N GLY A 5 14.58 -21.60 16.76
CA GLY A 5 14.88 -20.27 16.24
C GLY A 5 14.93 -20.23 14.73
N CYS A 6 15.73 -21.10 14.10
CA CYS A 6 15.91 -21.06 12.64
C CYS A 6 14.60 -21.26 11.86
N ILE A 7 13.63 -22.00 12.43
CA ILE A 7 12.29 -22.24 11.85
C ILE A 7 11.42 -20.98 11.93
N LEU A 8 11.42 -20.30 13.07
CA LEU A 8 10.69 -19.03 13.21
C LEU A 8 11.29 -17.93 12.32
N ILE A 9 12.60 -17.99 12.08
CA ILE A 9 13.39 -17.02 11.30
C ILE A 9 13.02 -16.95 9.81
N ALA A 10 12.86 -18.07 9.09
CA ALA A 10 12.38 -17.98 7.70
C ALA A 10 10.87 -17.81 7.61
N ALA A 11 10.11 -18.11 8.67
CA ALA A 11 8.72 -17.68 8.75
C ALA A 11 8.61 -16.15 8.84
N VAL A 12 9.56 -15.45 9.48
CA VAL A 12 9.65 -13.98 9.48
C VAL A 12 9.90 -13.42 8.07
N PHE A 13 10.86 -13.97 7.32
CA PHE A 13 11.14 -13.48 5.97
C PHE A 13 10.10 -13.93 4.92
N ALA A 14 9.52 -15.12 5.06
CA ALA A 14 8.39 -15.54 4.25
C ALA A 14 7.15 -14.67 4.57
N ALA A 15 6.89 -14.32 5.84
CA ALA A 15 5.77 -13.47 6.22
C ALA A 15 5.98 -11.97 5.94
N LEU A 16 7.23 -11.48 5.87
CA LEU A 16 7.58 -10.15 5.34
C LEU A 16 7.16 -9.98 3.89
N CYS A 17 7.15 -11.08 3.13
CA CYS A 17 6.87 -11.06 1.71
C CYS A 17 5.47 -11.62 1.36
N CYS A 18 4.85 -12.39 2.25
CA CYS A 18 3.44 -12.79 2.18
C CYS A 18 2.55 -11.71 2.80
N LEU A 19 2.21 -10.66 2.06
CA LEU A 19 0.98 -9.91 2.33
C LEU A 19 -0.19 -10.73 1.79
N PRO A 20 -1.10 -11.26 2.62
CA PRO A 20 -2.32 -11.85 2.11
C PRO A 20 -3.22 -10.75 1.53
N ALA A 21 -3.37 -10.75 0.21
CA ALA A 21 -4.51 -10.12 -0.44
C ALA A 21 -5.75 -11.01 -0.23
N GLY A 22 -6.77 -10.48 0.44
CA GLY A 22 -8.14 -10.92 0.21
C GLY A 22 -9.02 -11.14 1.44
N ALA A 23 -10.12 -10.38 1.47
CA ALA A 23 -11.42 -10.91 1.85
C ALA A 23 -12.47 -10.36 0.88
N ALA A 24 -13.10 -11.24 0.10
CA ALA A 24 -14.23 -10.91 -0.77
C ALA A 24 -15.54 -10.96 0.03
N SER A 25 -16.36 -9.90 -0.02
CA SER A 25 -17.67 -9.84 0.62
C SER A 25 -18.81 -9.89 -0.41
N LYS A 26 -19.96 -10.45 0.00
CA LYS A 26 -21.22 -10.45 -0.76
C LYS A 26 -22.08 -9.25 -0.34
N ALA A 27 -22.67 -8.57 -1.32
CA ALA A 27 -23.48 -7.37 -1.13
C ALA A 27 -24.96 -7.68 -0.81
N THR A 28 -25.58 -6.85 0.03
CA THR A 28 -27.04 -6.73 0.20
C THR A 28 -27.44 -5.27 0.03
N ALA A 29 -28.59 -5.02 -0.62
CA ALA A 29 -28.97 -3.73 -1.17
C ALA A 29 -29.57 -2.74 -0.15
N VAL A 30 -29.18 -1.46 -0.27
CA VAL A 30 -29.86 -0.26 0.27
C VAL A 30 -29.76 0.87 -0.81
N PRO A 31 -30.31 2.09 -0.68
CA PRO A 31 -30.95 2.79 -1.79
C PRO A 31 -29.97 3.67 -2.58
N GLN A 32 -30.05 3.56 -3.91
CA GLN A 32 -29.20 4.21 -4.89
C GLN A 32 -29.18 5.74 -4.79
N ALA A 33 -27.97 6.30 -4.77
CA ALA A 33 -27.73 7.62 -5.33
C ALA A 33 -27.79 7.55 -6.87
N THR A 34 -28.38 8.58 -7.50
CA THR A 34 -28.71 8.60 -8.92
C THR A 34 -27.47 8.90 -9.78
N ALA A 35 -27.29 8.14 -10.86
CA ALA A 35 -26.21 8.31 -11.82
C ALA A 35 -26.14 9.76 -12.37
N ALA A 36 -24.92 10.22 -12.68
CA ALA A 36 -24.70 11.54 -13.25
C ALA A 36 -25.41 11.71 -14.60
N THR A 37 -25.86 12.92 -14.92
CA THR A 37 -26.46 13.24 -16.23
C THR A 37 -25.37 13.42 -17.30
N GLU A 38 -25.66 13.09 -18.57
CA GLU A 38 -24.65 13.12 -19.67
C GLU A 38 -23.93 14.47 -19.84
N SER A 39 -24.57 15.60 -19.50
CA SER A 39 -23.99 16.94 -19.66
C SER A 39 -22.96 17.33 -18.58
N GLU A 40 -22.76 16.51 -17.55
CA GLU A 40 -21.91 16.81 -16.38
C GLU A 40 -20.80 15.76 -16.13
N LYS A 41 -20.72 14.71 -16.97
CA LYS A 41 -19.79 13.60 -16.76
C LYS A 41 -18.38 13.93 -17.22
N LEU A 42 -17.46 14.06 -16.28
CA LEU A 42 -16.02 14.03 -16.56
C LEU A 42 -15.50 12.59 -16.59
N PRO A 43 -14.57 12.24 -17.49
CA PRO A 43 -13.95 10.92 -17.47
C PRO A 43 -13.20 10.68 -16.16
N VAL A 44 -13.24 9.42 -15.70
CA VAL A 44 -12.55 8.96 -14.50
C VAL A 44 -11.36 8.09 -14.91
N VAL A 45 -10.18 8.45 -14.42
CA VAL A 45 -8.95 7.67 -14.58
C VAL A 45 -8.59 7.05 -13.23
N ILE A 46 -8.59 5.73 -13.17
CA ILE A 46 -8.25 4.96 -11.98
C ILE A 46 -6.76 4.61 -12.06
N LEU A 47 -5.97 5.21 -11.17
CA LEU A 47 -4.56 4.87 -10.95
C LEU A 47 -4.49 3.78 -9.91
N ARG A 48 -4.18 2.56 -10.35
CA ARG A 48 -4.18 1.38 -9.49
C ARG A 48 -3.06 1.39 -8.44
N GLY A 49 -3.16 0.48 -7.48
CA GLY A 49 -2.10 0.17 -6.53
C GLY A 49 -1.03 -0.79 -7.06
N MET A 50 -0.06 -1.08 -6.17
CA MET A 50 0.91 -2.15 -6.38
C MET A 50 0.17 -3.48 -6.55
N SER A 51 0.53 -4.24 -7.59
CA SER A 51 -0.08 -5.55 -7.81
C SER A 51 0.96 -6.58 -8.25
N PHE A 52 1.10 -7.64 -7.45
CA PHE A 52 1.94 -8.80 -7.77
C PHE A 52 1.21 -9.75 -8.72
N ASP A 53 -0.07 -10.03 -8.49
CA ASP A 53 -0.84 -11.05 -9.23
C ASP A 53 -1.17 -10.69 -10.70
N SER A 54 -1.20 -9.40 -11.00
CA SER A 54 -1.50 -8.91 -12.35
C SER A 54 -0.26 -8.44 -13.11
N LEU A 55 0.88 -8.32 -12.42
CA LEU A 55 2.16 -8.12 -13.07
C LEU A 55 2.56 -9.45 -13.71
N ARG A 56 2.98 -9.41 -14.98
CA ARG A 56 3.59 -10.55 -15.66
C ARG A 56 4.97 -10.14 -16.09
N VAL A 57 5.95 -11.01 -15.95
CA VAL A 57 7.34 -10.70 -16.33
C VAL A 57 7.83 -11.60 -17.44
N ASP A 58 8.65 -11.04 -18.33
CA ASP A 58 9.29 -11.80 -19.40
C ASP A 58 10.57 -12.47 -18.90
N ASP A 59 10.50 -13.77 -18.65
CA ASP A 59 11.66 -14.61 -18.33
C ASP A 59 12.30 -15.25 -19.57
N GLY A 60 11.87 -14.84 -20.78
CA GLY A 60 12.34 -15.41 -22.04
C GLY A 60 11.60 -16.68 -22.47
N SER A 61 10.66 -17.20 -21.67
CA SER A 61 9.82 -18.36 -22.04
C SER A 61 8.68 -18.04 -23.02
N GLY A 62 8.49 -16.75 -23.35
CA GLY A 62 7.50 -16.26 -24.32
C GLY A 62 6.15 -15.89 -23.70
N GLY A 63 5.64 -16.65 -22.73
CA GLY A 63 4.27 -16.52 -22.21
C GLY A 63 4.03 -15.46 -21.13
N GLY A 64 5.08 -14.85 -20.57
CA GLY A 64 4.96 -14.04 -19.36
C GLY A 64 4.67 -14.92 -18.14
N VAL A 65 5.47 -14.80 -17.08
CA VAL A 65 5.32 -15.62 -15.87
C VAL A 65 4.93 -14.76 -14.68
N GLU A 66 4.41 -15.41 -13.63
CA GLU A 66 4.23 -14.74 -12.35
C GLU A 66 5.58 -14.23 -11.84
N PRO A 67 5.66 -12.98 -11.40
CA PRO A 67 6.88 -12.38 -10.86
C PRO A 67 7.21 -12.89 -9.46
N VAL A 68 6.20 -13.40 -8.75
CA VAL A 68 6.35 -14.02 -7.44
C VAL A 68 5.80 -15.44 -7.54
N LYS A 69 6.59 -16.44 -7.16
CA LYS A 69 6.12 -17.82 -7.14
C LYS A 69 5.13 -18.04 -5.99
N GLU A 70 4.19 -18.96 -6.18
CA GLU A 70 3.27 -19.36 -5.13
C GLU A 70 4.03 -19.86 -3.90
N ILE A 71 3.58 -19.44 -2.72
CA ILE A 71 4.24 -19.75 -1.45
C ILE A 71 3.45 -20.80 -0.73
N ASN A 72 4.05 -21.97 -0.56
CA ASN A 72 3.42 -23.07 0.16
C ASN A 72 4.02 -23.24 1.57
N THR A 73 3.17 -23.43 2.56
CA THR A 73 3.59 -23.69 3.96
C THR A 73 4.53 -24.89 4.08
N GLY A 74 4.31 -25.94 3.30
CA GLY A 74 5.16 -27.13 3.26
C GLY A 74 6.58 -26.83 2.80
N ASP A 75 6.73 -26.00 1.77
CA ASP A 75 8.05 -25.61 1.23
C ASP A 75 8.81 -24.72 2.21
N ILE A 76 8.11 -23.79 2.89
CA ILE A 76 8.69 -23.00 3.98
C ILE A 76 9.24 -23.95 5.06
N VAL A 77 8.42 -24.90 5.53
CA VAL A 77 8.83 -25.85 6.58
C VAL A 77 10.01 -26.72 6.12
N ALA A 78 9.99 -27.21 4.89
CA ALA A 78 11.06 -28.02 4.33
C ALA A 78 12.39 -27.24 4.21
N THR A 79 12.33 -26.02 3.68
CA THR A 79 13.47 -25.09 3.58
C THR A 79 14.07 -24.82 4.96
N LEU A 80 13.22 -24.65 5.98
CA LEU A 80 13.65 -24.42 7.35
C LEU A 80 14.38 -25.61 7.96
N PHE A 81 13.88 -26.84 7.75
CA PHE A 81 14.59 -28.05 8.16
C PHE A 81 15.92 -28.22 7.41
N LYS A 82 15.94 -27.93 6.10
CA LYS A 82 17.15 -27.97 5.27
C LYS A 82 18.19 -26.96 5.74
N ALA A 83 17.78 -25.73 6.05
CA ALA A 83 18.64 -24.68 6.59
C ALA A 83 19.27 -25.09 7.93
N ALA A 84 18.45 -25.60 8.86
CA ALA A 84 18.92 -26.08 10.16
C ALA A 84 19.88 -27.28 10.04
N GLY A 85 19.58 -28.23 9.15
CA GLY A 85 20.44 -29.38 8.85
C GLY A 85 21.77 -28.96 8.24
N THR A 86 21.75 -28.05 7.26
CA THR A 86 22.95 -27.52 6.59
C THR A 86 23.85 -26.80 7.58
N ALA A 87 23.28 -25.93 8.41
CA ALA A 87 24.03 -25.22 9.44
C ALA A 87 24.69 -26.17 10.45
N LEU A 88 24.04 -27.29 10.79
CA LEU A 88 24.60 -28.30 11.70
C LEU A 88 25.75 -29.07 11.05
N ILE A 89 25.55 -29.58 9.82
CA ILE A 89 26.54 -30.36 9.09
C ILE A 89 27.80 -29.53 8.82
N ARG A 90 27.61 -28.29 8.35
CA ARG A 90 28.71 -27.36 8.01
C ARG A 90 29.23 -26.59 9.22
N ARG A 91 28.60 -26.76 10.40
CA ARG A 91 28.91 -26.01 11.63
C ARG A 91 28.95 -24.49 11.40
N SER A 92 28.11 -23.99 10.51
CA SER A 92 28.06 -22.58 10.09
C SER A 92 26.61 -22.13 9.98
N ALA A 93 26.22 -21.17 10.81
CA ALA A 93 24.89 -20.61 10.72
C ALA A 93 24.69 -19.81 9.42
N ASP A 94 25.74 -19.20 8.89
CA ASP A 94 25.75 -18.51 7.59
C ASP A 94 25.31 -19.43 6.46
N SER A 95 25.76 -20.69 6.47
CA SER A 95 25.37 -21.68 5.46
C SER A 95 23.92 -22.12 5.55
N GLY A 96 23.28 -22.00 6.72
CA GLY A 96 21.84 -22.18 6.86
C GLY A 96 21.07 -20.98 6.34
N VAL A 97 21.60 -19.77 6.52
CA VAL A 97 21.03 -18.54 5.96
C VAL A 97 21.10 -18.54 4.44
N ASP A 98 22.18 -19.06 3.84
CA ASP A 98 22.27 -19.22 2.38
C ASP A 98 21.11 -20.04 1.82
N VAL A 99 20.71 -21.13 2.48
CA VAL A 99 19.55 -21.95 2.07
C VAL A 99 18.24 -21.14 2.11
N ILE A 100 18.10 -20.21 3.05
CA ILE A 100 16.93 -19.34 3.15
C ILE A 100 16.98 -18.29 2.05
N LEU A 101 18.14 -17.69 1.79
CA LEU A 101 18.31 -16.70 0.72
C LEU A 101 18.07 -17.30 -0.67
N ASP A 102 18.54 -18.53 -0.92
CA ASP A 102 18.26 -19.25 -2.16
C ASP A 102 16.75 -19.41 -2.38
N TYR A 103 16.01 -19.77 -1.31
CA TYR A 103 14.56 -19.92 -1.36
C TYR A 103 13.85 -18.58 -1.60
N LEU A 104 14.25 -17.52 -0.90
CA LEU A 104 13.67 -16.18 -1.07
C LEU A 104 13.92 -15.63 -2.48
N ASN A 105 15.14 -15.78 -3.01
CA ASN A 105 15.48 -15.38 -4.36
C ASN A 105 14.77 -16.23 -5.43
N ASP A 106 14.52 -17.52 -5.16
CA ASP A 106 13.72 -18.35 -6.08
C ASP A 106 12.27 -17.85 -6.20
N ILE A 107 11.71 -17.33 -5.11
CA ILE A 107 10.34 -16.82 -5.08
C ILE A 107 10.24 -15.40 -5.63
N TYR A 108 11.09 -14.49 -5.15
CA TYR A 108 10.98 -13.04 -5.39
C TYR A 108 12.06 -12.47 -6.31
N GLY A 109 13.08 -13.24 -6.70
CA GLY A 109 14.19 -12.70 -7.48
C GLY A 109 13.76 -12.06 -8.82
N ARG A 110 12.58 -12.41 -9.34
CA ARG A 110 12.06 -11.86 -10.60
C ARG A 110 11.45 -10.46 -10.48
N ILE A 111 11.13 -9.98 -9.28
CA ILE A 111 10.72 -8.58 -9.08
C ILE A 111 11.91 -7.62 -8.98
N GLY A 112 13.14 -8.13 -8.91
CA GLY A 112 14.33 -7.30 -8.72
C GLY A 112 14.60 -6.32 -9.87
N CYS A 113 15.34 -5.26 -9.50
CA CYS A 113 15.81 -4.22 -10.41
C CYS A 113 17.34 -4.16 -10.41
N ASP A 114 17.91 -3.75 -11.53
CA ASP A 114 19.36 -3.57 -11.69
C ASP A 114 19.89 -2.30 -11.01
N GLU A 115 21.19 -2.03 -11.12
CA GLU A 115 21.89 -0.86 -10.56
C GLU A 115 21.38 0.49 -11.07
N THR A 116 20.48 0.52 -12.05
CA THR A 116 19.82 1.73 -12.57
C THR A 116 18.38 1.87 -12.10
N GLY A 117 17.86 0.87 -11.39
CA GLY A 117 16.45 0.77 -11.00
C GLY A 117 15.55 0.29 -12.13
N THR A 118 16.13 -0.28 -13.19
CA THR A 118 15.37 -0.89 -14.28
C THR A 118 15.01 -2.33 -13.90
N PRO A 119 13.75 -2.76 -14.07
CA PRO A 119 13.39 -4.15 -13.82
C PRO A 119 14.24 -5.13 -14.61
N VAL A 120 14.85 -6.11 -13.93
CA VAL A 120 15.70 -7.13 -14.58
C VAL A 120 14.88 -7.97 -15.57
N TYR A 121 13.64 -8.26 -15.20
CA TYR A 121 12.65 -8.90 -16.06
C TYR A 121 11.60 -7.88 -16.45
N GLY A 122 11.55 -7.54 -17.75
CA GLY A 122 10.59 -6.58 -18.29
C GLY A 122 9.14 -7.04 -18.13
N SER A 123 8.20 -6.10 -18.03
CA SER A 123 6.78 -6.42 -17.91
C SER A 123 6.18 -6.91 -19.23
N LYS A 124 5.31 -7.92 -19.13
CA LYS A 124 4.38 -8.42 -20.14
C LYS A 124 2.92 -8.28 -19.70
N GLY A 125 2.67 -7.50 -18.65
CA GLY A 125 1.31 -7.26 -18.15
C GLY A 125 0.44 -6.54 -19.19
N PRO A 126 -0.89 -6.68 -19.09
CA PRO A 126 -1.80 -6.00 -19.99
C PRO A 126 -1.72 -4.48 -19.81
N ALA A 127 -1.73 -3.75 -20.92
CA ALA A 127 -1.86 -2.31 -20.96
C ALA A 127 -3.25 -1.95 -21.51
N TYR A 128 -3.91 -0.96 -20.89
CA TYR A 128 -5.26 -0.54 -21.24
C TYR A 128 -5.27 0.92 -21.69
N PRO A 129 -4.69 1.26 -22.85
CA PRO A 129 -4.56 2.66 -23.30
C PRO A 129 -5.89 3.35 -23.67
N LEU A 130 -7.00 2.62 -23.76
CA LEU A 130 -8.32 3.13 -24.17
C LEU A 130 -9.30 3.05 -23.00
N SER A 131 -10.53 3.54 -23.20
CA SER A 131 -11.60 3.38 -22.24
C SER A 131 -11.92 1.91 -21.96
N VAL A 132 -12.53 1.62 -20.81
CA VAL A 132 -12.91 0.26 -20.39
C VAL A 132 -13.87 -0.40 -21.38
N ALA A 133 -14.59 0.36 -22.22
CA ALA A 133 -15.44 -0.18 -23.28
C ALA A 133 -14.68 -1.09 -24.27
N HIS A 134 -13.36 -0.92 -24.39
CA HIS A 134 -12.51 -1.72 -25.27
C HIS A 134 -11.98 -3.02 -24.65
N TYR A 135 -12.21 -3.24 -23.34
CA TYR A 135 -11.59 -4.33 -22.57
C TYR A 135 -12.65 -5.10 -21.77
N PRO A 136 -13.42 -6.01 -22.40
CA PRO A 136 -14.44 -6.80 -21.72
C PRO A 136 -13.91 -7.62 -20.53
N GLU A 137 -12.62 -7.97 -20.53
CA GLU A 137 -11.95 -8.65 -19.42
C GLU A 137 -11.97 -7.85 -18.12
N LEU A 138 -11.96 -6.52 -18.18
CA LEU A 138 -12.07 -5.65 -17.00
C LEU A 138 -13.49 -5.67 -16.40
N LEU A 139 -14.49 -6.11 -17.19
CA LEU A 139 -15.88 -6.22 -16.76
C LEU A 139 -16.22 -7.60 -16.19
N ALA A 140 -15.31 -8.57 -16.25
CA ALA A 140 -15.58 -9.97 -15.92
C ALA A 140 -15.66 -10.29 -14.41
N GLY A 141 -15.78 -9.30 -13.53
CA GLY A 141 -15.86 -9.52 -12.09
C GLY A 141 -14.51 -9.85 -11.45
N PRO A 142 -13.54 -8.92 -11.45
CA PRO A 142 -12.20 -9.15 -10.93
C PRO A 142 -12.20 -9.44 -9.41
N GLY A 143 -11.31 -10.35 -8.98
CA GLY A 143 -11.17 -10.75 -7.58
C GLY A 143 -10.51 -9.69 -6.68
N TYR A 144 -9.84 -8.69 -7.26
CA TYR A 144 -9.09 -7.63 -6.56
C TYR A 144 -9.90 -6.32 -6.48
N SER A 145 -9.58 -5.46 -5.50
CA SER A 145 -10.38 -4.28 -5.13
C SER A 145 -10.48 -3.23 -6.24
N GLU A 146 -9.39 -2.87 -6.91
CA GLU A 146 -9.42 -1.85 -7.97
C GLU A 146 -10.29 -2.24 -9.15
N GLY A 147 -10.32 -3.52 -9.49
CA GLY A 147 -11.20 -4.00 -10.55
C GLY A 147 -12.68 -3.86 -10.17
N LYS A 148 -13.01 -3.94 -8.87
CA LYS A 148 -14.37 -3.66 -8.39
C LYS A 148 -14.68 -2.16 -8.41
N ILE A 149 -13.69 -1.30 -8.19
CA ILE A 149 -13.81 0.15 -8.41
C ILE A 149 -14.07 0.43 -9.90
N VAL A 150 -13.38 -0.25 -10.82
CA VAL A 150 -13.63 -0.16 -12.27
C VAL A 150 -15.09 -0.48 -12.59
N LEU A 151 -15.61 -1.62 -12.14
CA LEU A 151 -17.01 -1.99 -12.32
C LEU A 151 -17.97 -0.92 -11.77
N SER A 152 -17.65 -0.40 -10.59
CA SER A 152 -18.48 0.62 -9.97
C SER A 152 -18.45 1.93 -10.72
N CYS A 153 -17.31 2.36 -11.25
CA CYS A 153 -17.22 3.56 -12.10
C CYS A 153 -17.93 3.36 -13.43
N VAL A 154 -17.89 2.16 -14.02
CA VAL A 154 -18.64 1.84 -15.25
C VAL A 154 -20.14 2.03 -15.03
N ASP A 155 -20.69 1.57 -13.90
CA ASP A 155 -22.12 1.74 -13.58
C ASP A 155 -22.54 3.23 -13.46
N TRP A 156 -21.64 4.08 -12.98
CA TRP A 156 -21.93 5.48 -12.67
C TRP A 156 -21.62 6.46 -13.81
N PHE A 157 -20.47 6.26 -14.47
CA PHE A 157 -19.95 7.14 -15.51
C PHE A 157 -20.16 6.57 -16.90
N GLY A 158 -20.20 5.25 -17.05
CA GLY A 158 -20.19 4.54 -18.32
C GLY A 158 -18.79 4.04 -18.68
N ALA A 159 -18.74 2.95 -19.46
CA ALA A 159 -17.48 2.32 -19.85
C ALA A 159 -16.61 3.22 -20.75
N ASP A 160 -17.23 4.09 -21.56
CA ASP A 160 -16.54 5.05 -22.42
C ASP A 160 -15.89 6.21 -21.65
N TYR A 161 -16.33 6.43 -20.41
CA TYR A 161 -15.83 7.48 -19.51
C TYR A 161 -14.91 6.93 -18.42
N THR A 162 -14.68 5.62 -18.37
CA THR A 162 -13.86 4.96 -17.33
C THR A 162 -12.56 4.46 -17.94
N TYR A 163 -11.44 4.80 -17.32
CA TYR A 163 -10.09 4.42 -17.74
C TYR A 163 -9.35 3.78 -16.57
N TYR A 164 -8.58 2.73 -16.84
CA TYR A 164 -7.87 1.96 -15.82
C TYR A 164 -6.37 1.91 -16.17
N PHE A 165 -5.56 2.62 -15.39
CA PHE A 165 -4.12 2.64 -15.59
C PHE A 165 -3.48 1.44 -14.88
N ALA A 166 -3.23 0.37 -15.63
CA ALA A 166 -2.37 -0.74 -15.21
C ALA A 166 -0.92 -0.50 -15.65
N TYR A 167 0.02 -0.74 -14.74
CA TYR A 167 1.43 -0.43 -14.95
C TYR A 167 2.34 -1.38 -14.16
N ASP A 168 3.63 -1.40 -14.53
CA ASP A 168 4.67 -2.07 -13.75
C ASP A 168 5.04 -1.19 -12.55
N TRP A 169 4.63 -1.62 -11.37
CA TRP A 169 4.80 -0.88 -10.13
C TRP A 169 6.27 -0.73 -9.71
N ARG A 170 7.19 -1.52 -10.29
CA ARG A 170 8.61 -1.39 -10.00
C ARG A 170 9.21 -0.16 -10.66
N VAL A 171 8.64 0.27 -11.79
CA VAL A 171 9.19 1.33 -12.63
C VAL A 171 9.12 2.68 -11.92
N ASN A 172 10.12 3.52 -12.18
CA ASN A 172 10.16 4.91 -11.73
C ASN A 172 8.82 5.64 -11.96
N PRO A 173 8.16 6.14 -10.90
CA PRO A 173 6.90 6.87 -11.03
C PRO A 173 6.95 8.06 -12.02
N LEU A 174 8.10 8.75 -12.15
CA LEU A 174 8.28 9.86 -13.11
C LEU A 174 8.36 9.40 -14.58
N VAL A 175 8.58 8.10 -14.81
CA VAL A 175 8.46 7.45 -16.13
C VAL A 175 7.01 7.02 -16.35
N ASN A 176 6.37 6.40 -15.36
CA ASN A 176 4.95 6.04 -15.43
C ASN A 176 4.05 7.27 -15.66
N ALA A 177 4.45 8.44 -15.14
CA ALA A 177 3.80 9.72 -15.39
C ALA A 177 3.57 10.03 -16.89
N ASP A 178 4.45 9.57 -17.78
CA ASP A 178 4.30 9.77 -19.23
C ASP A 178 3.12 8.99 -19.80
N ALA A 179 2.95 7.76 -19.34
CA ALA A 179 1.83 6.91 -19.74
C ALA A 179 0.51 7.38 -19.09
N ILE A 180 0.55 7.91 -17.86
CA ILE A 180 -0.61 8.57 -17.23
C ILE A 180 -1.01 9.80 -18.05
N ALA A 181 -0.06 10.64 -18.45
CA ALA A 181 -0.34 11.81 -19.28
C ALA A 181 -0.94 11.44 -20.64
N ALA A 182 -0.47 10.35 -21.25
CA ALA A 182 -1.04 9.82 -22.48
C ALA A 182 -2.50 9.36 -22.27
N MET A 183 -2.78 8.61 -21.19
CA MET A 183 -4.13 8.15 -20.86
C MET A 183 -5.08 9.32 -20.54
N VAL A 184 -4.63 10.31 -19.78
CA VAL A 184 -5.40 11.54 -19.53
C VAL A 184 -5.68 12.25 -20.86
N GLY A 185 -4.69 12.39 -21.73
CA GLY A 185 -4.87 12.96 -23.07
C GLY A 185 -5.90 12.20 -23.91
N GLN A 186 -5.84 10.87 -23.89
CA GLN A 186 -6.79 10.00 -24.57
C GLN A 186 -8.20 10.19 -24.03
N ALA A 187 -8.38 10.17 -22.71
CA ALA A 187 -9.68 10.35 -22.07
C ALA A 187 -10.33 11.70 -22.40
N LEU A 188 -9.54 12.77 -22.45
CA LEU A 188 -10.02 14.10 -22.84
C LEU A 188 -10.39 14.15 -24.34
N SER A 189 -9.60 13.49 -25.18
CA SER A 189 -9.88 13.40 -26.63
C SER A 189 -11.16 12.63 -26.91
N ASP A 190 -11.37 11.50 -26.25
CA ASP A 190 -12.51 10.60 -26.48
C ASP A 190 -13.83 11.23 -25.99
N THR A 191 -13.78 11.98 -24.89
CA THR A 191 -14.98 12.57 -24.25
C THR A 191 -15.26 14.01 -24.65
N GLY A 192 -14.27 14.71 -25.23
CA GLY A 192 -14.34 16.15 -25.50
C GLY A 192 -14.30 17.02 -24.23
N CYS A 193 -14.07 16.43 -23.05
CA CYS A 193 -13.96 17.16 -21.79
C CYS A 193 -12.64 17.93 -21.67
N GLY A 194 -12.61 18.96 -20.83
CA GLY A 194 -11.38 19.73 -20.54
C GLY A 194 -10.57 19.19 -19.35
N LYS A 195 -11.19 18.36 -18.50
CA LYS A 195 -10.59 17.80 -17.28
C LYS A 195 -11.02 16.35 -17.04
N VAL A 196 -10.27 15.66 -16.19
CA VAL A 196 -10.57 14.31 -15.71
C VAL A 196 -10.70 14.28 -14.19
N ASN A 197 -11.38 13.27 -13.65
CA ASN A 197 -11.30 12.89 -12.25
C ASN A 197 -10.29 11.76 -12.07
N LEU A 198 -9.47 11.81 -11.02
CA LEU A 198 -8.53 10.74 -10.66
C LEU A 198 -9.02 9.99 -9.43
N VAL A 199 -8.97 8.66 -9.49
CA VAL A 199 -9.09 7.78 -8.31
C VAL A 199 -7.75 7.08 -8.13
N CYS A 200 -7.08 7.34 -7.03
CA CYS A 200 -5.72 6.89 -6.79
C CYS A 200 -5.72 5.90 -5.62
N THR A 201 -5.49 4.62 -5.90
CA THR A 201 -5.54 3.56 -4.89
C THR A 201 -4.13 3.12 -4.49
N SER A 202 -3.85 2.98 -3.19
CA SER A 202 -2.55 2.46 -2.72
C SER A 202 -1.37 3.19 -3.36
N GLU A 203 -0.48 2.49 -4.08
CA GLU A 203 0.63 3.09 -4.83
C GLU A 203 0.21 4.16 -5.85
N GLY A 204 -1.02 4.14 -6.36
CA GLY A 204 -1.55 5.15 -7.27
C GLY A 204 -1.43 6.58 -6.75
N GLY A 205 -1.30 6.76 -5.43
CA GLY A 205 -0.95 8.05 -4.80
C GLY A 205 0.37 8.66 -5.29
N ILE A 206 1.47 7.92 -5.20
CA ILE A 206 2.78 8.41 -5.67
C ILE A 206 2.81 8.57 -7.20
N GLN A 207 2.02 7.78 -7.93
CA GLN A 207 1.89 7.91 -9.38
C GLN A 207 1.16 9.21 -9.77
N ALA A 208 0.11 9.58 -9.02
CA ALA A 208 -0.56 10.87 -9.18
C ALA A 208 0.39 12.05 -8.88
N LEU A 209 1.19 11.95 -7.82
CA LEU A 209 2.20 12.96 -7.50
C LEU A 209 3.23 13.11 -8.62
N ALA A 210 3.71 11.99 -9.19
CA ALA A 210 4.65 12.01 -10.29
C ALA A 210 4.06 12.67 -11.54
N TYR A 211 2.81 12.35 -11.88
CA TYR A 211 2.07 13.02 -12.95
C TYR A 211 1.97 14.53 -12.71
N MET A 212 1.49 14.96 -11.53
CA MET A 212 1.34 16.38 -11.22
C MET A 212 2.68 17.13 -11.20
N THR A 213 3.75 16.47 -10.77
CA THR A 213 5.11 17.02 -10.73
C THR A 213 5.64 17.28 -12.14
N LYS A 214 5.40 16.36 -13.07
CA LYS A 214 5.95 16.43 -14.43
C LYS A 214 5.08 17.22 -15.41
N TYR A 215 3.76 17.14 -15.26
CA TYR A 215 2.79 17.63 -16.25
C TYR A 215 1.86 18.73 -15.73
N GLY A 216 1.94 19.08 -14.45
CA GLY A 216 1.01 20.02 -13.84
C GLY A 216 -0.35 19.38 -13.51
N TYR A 217 -1.32 20.23 -13.20
CA TYR A 217 -2.61 19.80 -12.64
C TYR A 217 -3.82 20.47 -13.31
N GLU A 218 -3.61 21.17 -14.42
CA GLU A 218 -4.64 21.95 -15.13
C GLU A 218 -5.75 21.06 -15.71
N LYS A 219 -5.41 19.81 -16.04
CA LYS A 219 -6.32 18.79 -16.58
C LYS A 219 -7.06 17.99 -15.50
N ILE A 220 -6.81 18.27 -14.22
CA ILE A 220 -7.43 17.53 -13.12
C ILE A 220 -8.58 18.37 -12.56
N ASN A 221 -9.73 17.72 -12.41
CA ASN A 221 -10.88 18.27 -11.71
C ASN A 221 -10.88 17.82 -10.25
N LYS A 222 -10.98 16.50 -10.03
CA LYS A 222 -10.92 15.86 -8.72
C LYS A 222 -9.79 14.85 -8.64
N CYS A 223 -9.23 14.67 -7.45
CA CYS A 223 -8.26 13.63 -7.14
C CYS A 223 -8.60 13.00 -5.79
N VAL A 224 -9.14 11.78 -5.82
CA VAL A 224 -9.54 11.02 -4.63
C VAL A 224 -8.46 9.98 -4.32
N PHE A 225 -7.83 10.10 -3.16
CA PHE A 225 -6.87 9.16 -2.62
C PHE A 225 -7.60 8.12 -1.75
N VAL A 226 -7.56 6.85 -2.14
CA VAL A 226 -8.22 5.75 -1.42
C VAL A 226 -7.16 4.78 -0.92
N SER A 227 -7.00 4.69 0.41
CA SER A 227 -5.94 3.89 1.03
C SER A 227 -4.59 4.08 0.34
N SER A 228 -4.13 5.32 0.20
CA SER A 228 -3.11 5.69 -0.79
C SER A 228 -1.80 6.22 -0.18
N THR A 229 -0.71 5.98 -0.90
CA THR A 229 0.69 6.28 -0.56
C THR A 229 1.11 7.72 -0.84
N PHE A 230 0.18 8.63 -1.15
CA PHE A 230 0.51 10.02 -1.54
C PHE A 230 1.29 10.81 -0.48
N TYR A 231 1.39 10.30 0.75
CA TYR A 231 2.16 10.91 1.83
C TYR A 231 3.31 10.03 2.35
N GLY A 232 3.59 8.91 1.69
CA GLY A 232 4.64 7.95 2.04
C GLY A 232 4.10 6.64 2.64
N SER A 233 5.02 5.82 3.14
CA SER A 233 4.74 4.57 3.86
C SER A 233 5.81 4.27 4.91
N TYR A 234 5.38 3.87 6.12
CA TYR A 234 6.32 3.37 7.14
C TYR A 234 6.95 2.05 6.72
N GLY A 235 6.22 1.15 6.06
CA GLY A 235 6.76 -0.12 5.58
C GLY A 235 7.92 0.05 4.59
N ALA A 236 7.75 0.90 3.58
CA ALA A 236 8.82 1.19 2.62
C ALA A 236 10.01 1.89 3.31
N THR A 237 9.73 2.83 4.21
CA THR A 237 10.78 3.60 4.88
C THR A 237 11.58 2.75 5.87
N ASP A 238 10.90 1.99 6.74
CA ASP A 238 11.57 1.09 7.70
C ASP A 238 12.37 0.00 6.99
N LEU A 239 11.85 -0.54 5.87
CA LEU A 239 12.60 -1.50 5.07
C LEU A 239 13.91 -0.89 4.55
N LEU A 240 13.87 0.31 3.98
CA LEU A 240 15.02 0.93 3.34
C LEU A 240 16.00 1.57 4.34
N CYS A 241 15.56 1.98 5.54
CA CYS A 241 16.45 2.35 6.65
C CYS A 241 17.01 1.13 7.40
N GLY A 242 16.53 -0.08 7.07
CA GLY A 242 16.90 -1.27 7.79
C GLY A 242 16.23 -1.41 9.16
N ASN A 243 15.19 -0.66 9.47
CA ASN A 243 14.51 -0.65 10.76
C ASN A 243 13.55 -1.86 10.87
N ILE A 244 14.14 -3.06 10.83
CA ILE A 244 13.46 -4.35 10.93
C ILE A 244 13.59 -4.86 12.36
N THR A 245 12.45 -5.06 13.01
CA THR A 245 12.37 -5.57 14.37
C THR A 245 11.06 -6.30 14.58
N VAL A 246 11.04 -7.20 15.55
CA VAL A 246 9.85 -7.99 15.88
C VAL A 246 9.41 -7.67 17.30
N LEU A 247 8.28 -6.98 17.41
CA LEU A 247 7.68 -6.64 18.69
C LEU A 247 6.75 -7.76 19.17
N PRO A 248 6.84 -8.23 20.42
CA PRO A 248 5.94 -9.27 20.95
C PRO A 248 4.47 -8.89 20.81
N LYS A 249 4.17 -7.60 21.02
CA LYS A 249 2.84 -7.03 20.90
C LYS A 249 2.35 -7.02 19.45
N ALA A 250 3.20 -6.68 18.49
CA ALA A 250 2.86 -6.74 17.06
C ALA A 250 2.59 -8.19 16.63
N LEU A 251 3.46 -9.14 17.00
CA LEU A 251 3.23 -10.58 16.74
C LEU A 251 1.89 -11.06 17.31
N TYR A 252 1.58 -10.67 18.54
CA TYR A 252 0.30 -11.01 19.17
C TYR A 252 -0.87 -10.50 18.35
N TYR A 253 -0.85 -9.25 17.90
CA TYR A 253 -1.94 -8.69 17.11
C TYR A 253 -2.08 -9.34 15.73
N THR A 254 -0.98 -9.61 15.03
CA THR A 254 -1.02 -10.37 13.77
C THR A 254 -1.63 -11.75 13.96
N LEU A 255 -1.26 -12.46 15.04
CA LEU A 255 -1.86 -13.78 15.37
C LEU A 255 -3.35 -13.67 15.70
N MET A 256 -3.77 -12.60 16.39
CA MET A 256 -5.17 -12.37 16.73
C MET A 256 -6.01 -12.01 15.52
N ASP A 257 -5.44 -11.31 14.55
CA ASP A 257 -6.07 -11.00 13.26
C ASP A 257 -6.25 -12.27 12.42
N SER A 258 -5.24 -13.14 12.38
CA SER A 258 -5.28 -14.42 11.66
C SER A 258 -6.08 -15.54 12.35
N ALA A 259 -6.73 -15.28 13.49
CA ALA A 259 -7.38 -16.32 14.28
C ALA A 259 -8.82 -16.61 13.79
N ASP A 260 -9.05 -17.84 13.35
CA ASP A 260 -10.34 -18.34 12.84
C ASP A 260 -11.37 -18.60 13.95
N ASN A 261 -10.92 -18.85 15.18
CA ASN A 261 -11.81 -19.26 16.27
C ASN A 261 -11.34 -18.83 17.67
N ALA A 262 -12.26 -18.92 18.63
CA ALA A 262 -12.02 -18.53 20.02
C ALA A 262 -10.91 -19.35 20.69
N THR A 263 -10.71 -20.62 20.30
CA THR A 263 -9.66 -21.46 20.86
C THR A 263 -8.27 -20.97 20.44
N GLN A 264 -8.06 -20.65 19.17
CA GLN A 264 -6.81 -20.03 18.69
C GLN A 264 -6.56 -18.69 19.39
N ARG A 265 -7.57 -17.81 19.46
CA ARG A 265 -7.47 -16.51 20.17
C ARG A 265 -7.06 -16.69 21.64
N PHE A 266 -7.65 -17.67 22.32
CA PHE A 266 -7.29 -18.01 23.70
C PHE A 266 -5.84 -18.49 23.80
N VAL A 267 -5.41 -19.39 22.91
CA VAL A 267 -4.02 -19.89 22.87
C VAL A 267 -3.04 -18.74 22.65
N TYR A 268 -3.27 -17.87 21.66
CA TYR A 268 -2.40 -16.72 21.38
C TYR A 268 -2.35 -15.73 22.55
N THR A 269 -3.49 -15.49 23.22
CA THR A 269 -3.55 -14.68 24.44
C THR A 269 -2.70 -15.29 25.56
N VAL A 270 -2.77 -16.62 25.75
CA VAL A 270 -1.93 -17.32 26.74
C VAL A 270 -0.45 -17.19 26.37
N LEU A 271 -0.06 -17.41 25.11
CA LEU A 271 1.33 -17.27 24.66
C LEU A 271 1.89 -15.86 24.90
N TYR A 272 1.07 -14.83 24.66
CA TYR A 272 1.44 -13.45 24.93
C TYR A 272 1.58 -13.18 26.44
N LYS A 273 0.53 -13.48 27.23
CA LYS A 273 0.52 -13.22 28.69
C LYS A 273 1.57 -14.00 29.46
N THR A 274 1.92 -15.20 29.00
CA THR A 274 2.96 -16.05 29.60
C THR A 274 4.37 -15.71 29.10
N ARG A 275 4.54 -14.64 28.31
CA ARG A 275 5.83 -14.15 27.79
C ARG A 275 6.54 -15.12 26.84
N VAL A 276 5.81 -16.07 26.26
CA VAL A 276 6.37 -16.95 25.21
C VAL A 276 6.71 -16.12 23.98
N LEU A 277 5.84 -15.18 23.60
CA LEU A 277 6.11 -14.28 22.47
C LEU A 277 7.32 -13.36 22.73
N ASP A 278 7.61 -12.96 23.97
CA ASP A 278 8.84 -12.22 24.30
C ASP A 278 10.10 -13.05 23.97
N GLY A 279 10.07 -14.35 24.29
CA GLY A 279 11.15 -15.27 23.96
C GLY A 279 11.33 -15.44 22.45
N VAL A 280 10.22 -15.52 21.70
CA VAL A 280 10.21 -15.59 20.24
C VAL A 280 10.80 -14.31 19.63
N SER A 281 10.27 -13.13 20.00
CA SER A 281 10.78 -11.84 19.52
C SER A 281 12.26 -11.66 19.82
N LYS A 282 12.73 -11.97 21.03
CA LYS A 282 14.17 -11.89 21.37
C LYS A 282 15.03 -12.77 20.46
N LEU A 283 14.57 -13.97 20.15
CA LEU A 283 15.27 -14.91 19.29
C LEU A 283 15.32 -14.41 17.83
N LEU A 284 14.21 -13.84 17.35
CA LEU A 284 14.11 -13.25 16.01
C LEU A 284 14.99 -12.00 15.89
N ASN A 285 14.93 -11.10 16.87
CA ASN A 285 15.75 -9.88 16.87
C ASN A 285 17.25 -10.20 16.99
N ALA A 286 17.64 -11.21 17.77
CA ALA A 286 19.02 -11.67 17.81
C ALA A 286 19.50 -12.25 16.48
N PHE A 287 18.59 -12.85 15.70
CA PHE A 287 18.90 -13.29 14.34
C PHE A 287 19.05 -12.12 13.39
N ILE A 288 18.08 -11.19 13.39
CA ILE A 288 18.14 -9.98 12.58
C ILE A 288 19.47 -9.28 12.84
N ALA A 289 19.81 -8.99 14.10
CA ALA A 289 21.07 -8.35 14.47
C ALA A 289 22.34 -9.09 13.99
N ARG A 290 22.26 -10.42 13.79
CA ARG A 290 23.41 -11.23 13.35
C ARG A 290 23.53 -11.33 11.83
N PHE A 291 22.42 -11.38 11.10
CA PHE A 291 22.40 -11.71 9.68
C PHE A 291 21.81 -10.59 8.81
N LYS A 292 21.50 -9.43 9.39
CA LYS A 292 20.95 -8.27 8.69
C LYS A 292 21.72 -7.99 7.41
N ASP A 293 23.02 -7.70 7.52
CA ASP A 293 23.86 -7.32 6.38
C ASP A 293 23.84 -8.39 5.28
N LYS A 294 24.00 -9.66 5.66
CA LYS A 294 23.94 -10.79 4.74
C LYS A 294 22.58 -10.91 4.02
N VAL A 295 21.48 -10.66 4.72
CA VAL A 295 20.14 -10.69 4.12
C VAL A 295 19.90 -9.48 3.23
N TYR A 296 20.39 -8.31 3.62
CA TYR A 296 20.27 -7.12 2.80
C TYR A 296 21.07 -7.24 1.51
N GLU A 297 22.35 -7.60 1.61
CA GLU A 297 23.23 -7.82 0.47
C GLU A 297 22.74 -8.95 -0.45
N GLY A 298 22.31 -10.08 0.14
CA GLY A 298 21.94 -11.28 -0.62
C GLY A 298 20.50 -11.32 -1.14
N PHE A 299 19.64 -10.40 -0.72
CA PHE A 299 18.22 -10.41 -1.08
C PHE A 299 17.61 -9.01 -1.17
N VAL A 300 17.56 -8.26 -0.07
CA VAL A 300 16.76 -7.02 0.00
C VAL A 300 17.24 -5.99 -1.01
N THR A 301 18.55 -5.77 -1.16
CA THR A 301 19.09 -4.72 -2.05
C THR A 301 18.69 -4.93 -3.50
N GLY A 302 18.85 -6.15 -4.04
CA GLY A 302 18.50 -6.45 -5.43
C GLY A 302 17.00 -6.57 -5.69
N VAL A 303 16.24 -7.06 -4.71
CA VAL A 303 14.80 -7.34 -4.87
C VAL A 303 13.93 -6.11 -4.59
N PHE A 304 14.25 -5.36 -3.54
CA PHE A 304 13.46 -4.21 -3.08
C PHE A 304 14.27 -2.90 -3.08
N GLY A 305 15.51 -2.95 -2.63
CA GLY A 305 16.39 -1.79 -2.43
C GLY A 305 16.64 -0.97 -3.69
N ARG A 306 16.64 -1.60 -4.86
CA ARG A 306 16.79 -0.94 -6.17
C ARG A 306 15.46 -0.71 -6.89
N THR A 307 14.33 -0.77 -6.20
CA THR A 307 13.00 -0.54 -6.82
C THR A 307 12.59 0.93 -6.67
N PRO A 308 12.61 1.76 -7.73
CA PRO A 308 12.31 3.19 -7.65
C PRO A 308 11.02 3.55 -6.91
N ALA A 309 9.92 2.84 -7.15
CA ALA A 309 8.63 3.18 -6.54
C ALA A 309 8.66 3.15 -5.01
N LEU A 310 9.45 2.27 -4.38
CA LEU A 310 9.59 2.25 -2.92
C LEU A 310 10.28 3.51 -2.39
N TRP A 311 11.24 4.06 -3.13
CA TRP A 311 11.94 5.29 -2.77
C TRP A 311 11.05 6.53 -2.87
N ALA A 312 10.05 6.51 -3.74
CA ALA A 312 9.02 7.56 -3.78
C ALA A 312 8.09 7.55 -2.55
N MET A 313 8.08 6.45 -1.78
CA MET A 313 7.29 6.32 -0.55
C MET A 313 8.10 6.60 0.72
N VAL A 314 9.42 6.74 0.61
CA VAL A 314 10.30 7.02 1.74
C VAL A 314 9.95 8.38 2.33
N LEU A 315 9.83 8.44 3.65
CA LEU A 315 9.60 9.71 4.33
C LEU A 315 10.78 10.66 4.09
N PRO A 316 10.53 11.93 3.71
CA PRO A 316 11.61 12.85 3.33
C PRO A 316 12.70 13.00 4.39
N ASP A 317 12.32 13.10 5.66
CA ASP A 317 13.28 13.29 6.76
C ASP A 317 14.16 12.06 7.03
N GLU A 318 13.75 10.89 6.54
CA GLU A 318 14.45 9.61 6.71
C GLU A 318 15.18 9.17 5.41
N TYR A 319 15.06 9.95 4.32
CA TYR A 319 15.67 9.62 3.02
C TYR A 319 17.19 9.47 3.09
N GLY A 320 17.88 10.39 3.78
CA GLY A 320 19.34 10.35 3.93
C GLY A 320 19.80 9.06 4.63
N GLU A 321 19.11 8.67 5.69
CA GLU A 321 19.37 7.43 6.42
C GLU A 321 19.16 6.20 5.53
N ALA A 322 18.08 6.16 4.74
CA ALA A 322 17.83 5.08 3.79
C ALA A 322 18.94 4.94 2.74
N VAL A 323 19.42 6.05 2.17
CA VAL A 323 20.54 6.02 1.20
C VAL A 323 21.82 5.52 1.86
N ASP A 324 22.16 6.02 3.05
CA ASP A 324 23.34 5.59 3.80
C ASP A 324 23.27 4.12 4.15
N TYR A 325 22.11 3.63 4.59
CA TYR A 325 21.93 2.24 4.98
C TYR A 325 22.03 1.29 3.77
N MET A 326 21.33 1.59 2.68
CA MET A 326 21.27 0.69 1.52
C MET A 326 22.53 0.73 0.66
N PHE A 327 23.17 1.89 0.52
CA PHE A 327 24.24 2.11 -0.46
C PHE A 327 25.50 2.75 0.11
N GLY A 328 25.59 3.00 1.42
CA GLY A 328 26.75 3.67 2.04
C GLY A 328 28.08 2.94 1.77
N ASN A 329 28.06 1.61 1.66
CA ASN A 329 29.23 0.80 1.38
C ASN A 329 29.63 0.78 -0.12
N ASP A 330 28.73 1.18 -1.02
CA ASP A 330 28.95 1.19 -2.48
C ASP A 330 28.13 2.29 -3.18
N ARG A 331 28.41 3.55 -2.83
CA ARG A 331 27.73 4.70 -3.44
C ARG A 331 28.07 4.85 -4.93
N GLU A 332 29.31 4.56 -5.31
CA GLU A 332 29.77 4.70 -6.70
C GLU A 332 29.09 3.67 -7.62
N GLY A 333 29.00 2.40 -7.20
CA GLY A 333 28.33 1.35 -7.97
C GLY A 333 26.82 1.56 -8.11
N ASN A 334 26.20 2.33 -7.21
CA ASN A 334 24.76 2.62 -7.23
C ASN A 334 24.44 4.08 -7.60
N ALA A 335 25.42 4.85 -8.11
CA ALA A 335 25.25 6.29 -8.37
C ALA A 335 24.10 6.60 -9.35
N ALA A 336 23.90 5.76 -10.37
CA ALA A 336 22.80 5.92 -11.33
C ALA A 336 21.44 5.77 -10.66
N PHE A 337 21.28 4.75 -9.80
CA PHE A 337 20.07 4.56 -9.03
C PHE A 337 19.84 5.65 -7.98
N ILE A 338 20.89 6.06 -7.25
CA ILE A 338 20.80 7.14 -6.26
C ILE A 338 20.30 8.43 -6.92
N ALA A 339 20.76 8.76 -8.13
CA ALA A 339 20.25 9.92 -8.87
C ALA A 339 18.76 9.80 -9.27
N VAL A 340 18.23 8.59 -9.42
CA VAL A 340 16.79 8.36 -9.59
C VAL A 340 16.07 8.56 -8.25
N ALA A 341 16.60 7.98 -7.17
CA ALA A 341 16.05 8.12 -5.82
C ALA A 341 16.01 9.59 -5.36
N ASP A 342 17.04 10.39 -5.67
CA ASP A 342 17.13 11.81 -5.32
C ASP A 342 15.97 12.61 -5.94
N LYS A 343 15.65 12.35 -7.20
CA LYS A 343 14.51 13.01 -7.89
C LYS A 343 13.16 12.61 -7.28
N LEU A 344 13.04 11.36 -6.85
CA LEU A 344 11.84 10.87 -6.19
C LEU A 344 11.71 11.45 -4.77
N HIS A 345 12.82 11.62 -4.07
CA HIS A 345 12.87 12.34 -2.80
C HIS A 345 12.48 13.81 -2.98
N GLU A 346 13.00 14.52 -3.97
CA GLU A 346 12.60 15.90 -4.27
C GLU A 346 11.08 16.01 -4.52
N MET A 347 10.52 15.07 -5.27
CA MET A 347 9.07 14.96 -5.49
C MET A 347 8.32 14.72 -4.17
N ALA A 348 8.74 13.75 -3.37
CA ALA A 348 8.11 13.39 -2.11
C ALA A 348 8.19 14.54 -1.09
N ALA A 349 9.33 15.24 -1.00
CA ALA A 349 9.54 16.40 -0.14
C ALA A 349 8.71 17.61 -0.62
N GLY A 350 8.57 17.79 -1.93
CA GLY A 350 7.78 18.86 -2.54
C GLY A 350 6.26 18.64 -2.53
N ARG A 351 5.79 17.44 -2.13
CA ARG A 351 4.38 17.02 -2.28
C ARG A 351 3.37 17.98 -1.69
N GLU A 352 3.62 18.53 -0.50
CA GLU A 352 2.64 19.40 0.16
C GLU A 352 2.48 20.71 -0.59
N THR A 353 3.60 21.31 -1.00
CA THR A 353 3.60 22.54 -1.78
C THR A 353 2.89 22.33 -3.11
N LEU A 354 3.16 21.21 -3.79
CA LEU A 354 2.50 20.85 -5.05
C LEU A 354 0.99 20.69 -4.85
N LEU A 355 0.57 19.88 -3.89
CA LEU A 355 -0.83 19.60 -3.61
C LEU A 355 -1.60 20.84 -3.17
N LYS A 356 -1.03 21.70 -2.33
CA LYS A 356 -1.64 22.99 -1.95
C LYS A 356 -1.75 23.96 -3.12
N LYS A 357 -0.76 24.02 -4.00
CA LYS A 357 -0.84 24.81 -5.25
C LYS A 357 -1.92 24.28 -6.18
N ALA A 358 -2.01 22.97 -6.34
CA ALA A 358 -3.06 22.32 -7.12
C ALA A 358 -4.45 22.63 -6.54
N GLN A 359 -4.61 22.54 -5.22
CA GLN A 359 -5.85 22.86 -4.52
C GLN A 359 -6.25 24.32 -4.75
N ALA A 360 -5.32 25.27 -4.59
CA ALA A 360 -5.55 26.68 -4.87
C ALA A 360 -5.83 26.95 -6.37
N GLY A 361 -5.31 26.11 -7.26
CA GLY A 361 -5.58 26.12 -8.70
C GLY A 361 -6.92 25.48 -9.09
N GLY A 362 -7.75 25.07 -8.12
CA GLY A 362 -9.09 24.54 -8.35
C GLY A 362 -9.16 23.03 -8.53
N VAL A 363 -8.11 22.28 -8.16
CA VAL A 363 -8.22 20.82 -8.01
C VAL A 363 -8.87 20.49 -6.68
N GLU A 364 -9.87 19.63 -6.73
CA GLU A 364 -10.57 19.16 -5.54
C GLU A 364 -9.97 17.84 -5.06
N PHE A 365 -9.48 17.83 -3.83
CA PHE A 365 -8.87 16.64 -3.23
C PHE A 365 -9.79 16.01 -2.20
N ALA A 366 -9.74 14.68 -2.11
CA ALA A 366 -10.29 13.92 -1.00
C ALA A 366 -9.34 12.79 -0.62
N ALA A 367 -9.19 12.51 0.67
CA ALA A 367 -8.43 11.37 1.16
C ALA A 367 -9.32 10.46 2.02
N VAL A 368 -9.26 9.16 1.78
CA VAL A 368 -10.00 8.15 2.54
C VAL A 368 -9.00 7.14 3.10
N ALA A 369 -8.85 7.12 4.42
CA ALA A 369 -7.88 6.30 5.13
C ALA A 369 -8.58 5.22 5.95
N GLY A 370 -8.18 3.96 5.76
CA GLY A 370 -8.58 2.87 6.65
C GLY A 370 -7.73 2.83 7.91
N TYR A 371 -8.30 2.38 9.03
CA TYR A 371 -7.54 2.15 10.25
C TYR A 371 -8.12 1.00 11.09
N ASN A 372 -7.41 0.64 12.17
CA ASN A 372 -7.78 -0.45 13.09
C ASN A 372 -7.54 -1.88 12.54
N THR A 373 -6.51 -2.03 11.72
CA THR A 373 -5.93 -3.34 11.34
C THR A 373 -4.42 -3.30 11.61
N PRO A 374 -3.82 -4.36 12.20
CA PRO A 374 -2.40 -4.36 12.53
C PRO A 374 -1.53 -4.46 11.27
N TYR A 375 -0.35 -3.86 11.32
CA TYR A 375 0.67 -3.98 10.30
C TYR A 375 1.37 -5.35 10.34
N ALA A 376 2.16 -5.65 9.30
CA ALA A 376 3.11 -6.77 9.36
C ALA A 376 4.09 -6.59 10.55
N PRO A 377 4.36 -7.62 11.37
CA PRO A 377 4.99 -7.46 12.68
C PRO A 377 6.53 -7.36 12.63
N PHE A 378 7.10 -6.86 11.53
CA PHE A 378 8.52 -6.98 11.20
C PHE A 378 9.23 -5.66 10.92
N ILE A 379 8.54 -4.54 11.13
CA ILE A 379 9.12 -3.19 11.02
C ILE A 379 9.11 -2.51 12.40
N GLU A 380 9.95 -1.51 12.60
CA GLU A 380 9.99 -0.73 13.84
C GLU A 380 8.64 -0.11 14.18
N ARG A 381 7.96 0.40 13.16
CA ARG A 381 6.63 1.00 13.28
C ARG A 381 5.49 -0.03 13.15
N ALA A 382 5.71 -1.31 13.47
CA ALA A 382 4.70 -2.36 13.30
C ALA A 382 3.46 -2.23 14.22
N LEU A 383 3.51 -1.30 15.18
CA LEU A 383 2.36 -0.92 16.00
C LEU A 383 1.65 0.32 15.45
N ALA A 384 2.00 0.84 14.28
CA ALA A 384 1.16 1.84 13.62
C ALA A 384 -0.23 1.24 13.33
N THR A 385 -1.27 2.06 13.48
CA THR A 385 -2.63 1.66 13.09
C THR A 385 -2.84 1.98 11.61
N GLY A 386 -3.56 1.12 10.91
CA GLY A 386 -3.72 1.24 9.47
C GLY A 386 -4.79 0.28 8.94
N ASP A 387 -4.77 0.05 7.64
CA ASP A 387 -5.69 -0.88 6.95
C ASP A 387 -5.06 -2.27 6.72
N GLY A 388 -3.97 -2.56 7.43
CA GLY A 388 -3.20 -3.79 7.35
C GLY A 388 -2.07 -3.74 6.31
N THR A 389 -2.05 -2.73 5.43
CA THR A 389 -0.98 -2.55 4.43
C THR A 389 -0.32 -1.18 4.54
N LEU A 390 -1.11 -0.13 4.80
CA LEU A 390 -0.63 1.24 4.91
C LEU A 390 -1.07 1.89 6.22
N ASP A 391 -0.35 2.95 6.58
CA ASP A 391 -0.45 3.65 7.85
C ASP A 391 -1.54 4.73 7.79
N ALA A 392 -2.43 4.77 8.78
CA ALA A 392 -3.55 5.72 8.78
C ALA A 392 -3.08 7.18 8.75
N ASP A 393 -1.97 7.49 9.43
CA ASP A 393 -1.34 8.82 9.50
C ASP A 393 -0.99 9.35 8.11
N LEU A 394 -0.34 8.50 7.32
CA LEU A 394 0.17 8.84 6.00
C LEU A 394 -0.96 8.79 4.96
N MET A 395 -1.86 7.80 5.03
CA MET A 395 -3.04 7.77 4.17
C MET A 395 -3.97 8.98 4.40
N GLY A 396 -4.01 9.52 5.62
CA GLY A 396 -4.75 10.75 5.94
C GLY A 396 -4.05 12.03 5.47
N GLY A 397 -2.78 11.94 5.06
CA GLY A 397 -1.96 13.07 4.64
C GLY A 397 -1.41 13.89 5.79
N GLY A 398 -0.93 13.25 6.87
CA GLY A 398 -0.33 13.91 8.03
C GLY A 398 -1.19 13.86 9.30
N ALA A 399 -2.09 12.89 9.41
CA ALA A 399 -2.78 12.63 10.69
C ALA A 399 -1.80 12.15 11.76
N ALA A 400 -2.23 12.22 13.01
CA ALA A 400 -1.60 11.48 14.10
C ALA A 400 -2.51 10.32 14.52
N SER A 401 -1.91 9.21 14.93
CA SER A 401 -2.64 8.07 15.46
C SER A 401 -2.02 7.52 16.73
N ALA A 402 -2.89 6.94 17.56
CA ALA A 402 -2.46 6.08 18.65
C ALA A 402 -1.93 4.75 18.09
N PRO A 403 -0.93 4.13 18.73
CA PRO A 403 -0.49 2.79 18.38
C PRO A 403 -1.67 1.80 18.34
N PHE A 404 -1.58 0.79 17.48
CA PHE A 404 -2.59 -0.23 17.33
C PHE A 404 -2.90 -0.92 18.67
N GLY A 405 -4.19 -0.96 19.01
CA GLY A 405 -4.69 -1.47 20.29
C GLY A 405 -4.54 -0.49 21.47
N GLU A 406 -4.16 0.76 21.22
CA GLU A 406 -4.10 1.86 22.19
C GLU A 406 -4.99 3.03 21.73
N THR A 407 -5.16 4.03 22.60
CA THR A 407 -5.89 5.27 22.34
C THR A 407 -5.12 6.45 22.89
N PHE A 408 -5.37 7.65 22.37
CA PHE A 408 -4.85 8.88 22.95
C PHE A 408 -5.34 9.05 24.40
N PRO A 409 -4.45 9.44 25.34
CA PRO A 409 -4.80 9.56 26.76
C PRO A 409 -5.89 10.62 26.96
N GLU A 410 -6.70 10.53 28.01
CA GLU A 410 -7.87 11.40 28.22
C GLU A 410 -7.56 12.91 28.16
N ASN A 411 -6.36 13.31 28.60
CA ASN A 411 -5.90 14.68 28.58
C ASN A 411 -5.28 15.13 27.23
N TYR A 412 -5.28 14.27 26.21
CA TYR A 412 -4.88 14.64 24.86
C TYR A 412 -5.87 15.65 24.27
N VAL A 413 -5.33 16.73 23.72
CA VAL A 413 -6.09 17.81 23.09
C VAL A 413 -5.64 17.89 21.63
N PRO A 414 -6.54 17.67 20.65
CA PRO A 414 -6.19 17.81 19.25
C PRO A 414 -5.87 19.26 18.93
N ALA A 415 -4.99 19.49 17.94
CA ALA A 415 -4.63 20.85 17.54
C ALA A 415 -5.80 21.61 16.87
N ALA A 416 -6.82 20.90 16.40
CA ALA A 416 -8.06 21.46 15.89
C ALA A 416 -9.29 20.76 16.51
N GLU A 417 -10.32 21.53 16.83
CA GLU A 417 -11.58 21.01 17.34
C GLU A 417 -12.26 20.10 16.30
N GLY A 418 -12.96 19.07 16.78
CA GLY A 418 -13.67 18.12 15.92
C GLY A 418 -12.76 17.17 15.12
N CYS A 419 -11.44 17.18 15.36
CA CYS A 419 -10.48 16.35 14.64
C CYS A 419 -10.02 15.10 15.41
N LEU A 420 -10.41 14.94 16.67
CA LEU A 420 -10.17 13.69 17.41
C LEU A 420 -11.33 12.72 17.16
N SER A 421 -11.01 11.48 16.79
CA SER A 421 -12.02 10.44 16.58
C SER A 421 -12.73 10.09 17.90
N PRO A 422 -14.02 9.68 17.85
CA PRO A 422 -14.77 9.26 19.05
C PRO A 422 -14.09 8.14 19.85
N ASP A 423 -13.43 7.20 19.17
CA ASP A 423 -12.64 6.14 19.81
C ASP A 423 -11.23 6.58 20.23
N ARG A 424 -10.88 7.85 20.03
CA ARG A 424 -9.61 8.49 20.39
C ARG A 424 -8.38 7.80 19.78
N ILE A 425 -8.51 7.21 18.60
CA ILE A 425 -7.40 6.56 17.89
C ILE A 425 -6.75 7.51 16.88
N ILE A 426 -7.53 8.38 16.24
CA ILE A 426 -7.05 9.26 15.17
C ILE A 426 -7.23 10.72 15.57
N ASP A 427 -6.19 11.53 15.39
CA ASP A 427 -6.29 12.99 15.32
C ASP A 427 -5.99 13.46 13.89
N ALA A 428 -7.03 13.96 13.23
CA ALA A 428 -6.97 14.48 11.87
C ALA A 428 -6.40 15.91 11.77
N SER A 429 -6.00 16.54 12.88
CA SER A 429 -5.61 17.95 12.92
C SER A 429 -4.46 18.30 11.96
N GLY A 430 -3.53 17.37 11.75
CA GLY A 430 -2.36 17.56 10.88
C GLY A 430 -2.58 17.24 9.40
N CYS A 431 -3.77 16.73 9.02
CA CYS A 431 -4.03 16.34 7.63
C CYS A 431 -3.92 17.53 6.67
N ILE A 432 -3.16 17.36 5.58
CA ILE A 432 -3.01 18.38 4.53
C ILE A 432 -4.36 18.81 3.94
N PHE A 433 -5.32 17.90 3.82
CA PHE A 433 -6.69 18.17 3.38
C PHE A 433 -7.68 17.98 4.53
N ARG A 434 -7.41 18.57 5.69
CA ARG A 434 -8.16 18.34 6.94
C ARG A 434 -9.68 18.22 6.79
N ASP A 435 -10.33 19.11 6.04
CA ASP A 435 -11.80 19.09 5.93
C ASP A 435 -12.32 18.17 4.81
N ALA A 436 -11.42 17.60 4.01
CA ALA A 436 -11.67 16.64 2.94
C ALA A 436 -10.87 15.33 3.16
N THR A 437 -10.65 14.94 4.42
CA THR A 437 -10.06 13.66 4.81
C THR A 437 -11.03 12.88 5.69
N TRP A 438 -11.30 11.63 5.32
CA TRP A 438 -12.15 10.70 6.04
C TRP A 438 -11.35 9.51 6.56
N PHE A 439 -11.71 9.04 7.76
CA PHE A 439 -11.14 7.86 8.38
C PHE A 439 -12.21 6.81 8.58
N VAL A 440 -11.97 5.59 8.08
CA VAL A 440 -12.92 4.48 8.12
C VAL A 440 -12.33 3.33 8.93
N LYS A 441 -12.86 3.14 10.15
CA LYS A 441 -12.45 2.06 11.04
C LYS A 441 -12.81 0.70 10.44
N ASN A 442 -11.90 -0.27 10.53
CA ASN A 442 -12.06 -1.63 10.00
C ASN A 442 -12.21 -1.71 8.47
N ALA A 443 -11.93 -0.63 7.74
CA ALA A 443 -11.90 -0.69 6.29
C ALA A 443 -10.75 -1.60 5.83
N PRO A 444 -10.99 -2.52 4.87
CA PRO A 444 -9.90 -3.28 4.26
C PRO A 444 -9.01 -2.37 3.41
N HIS A 445 -7.77 -2.79 3.17
CA HIS A 445 -6.89 -2.10 2.24
C HIS A 445 -7.51 -2.00 0.85
N VAL A 446 -7.59 -0.76 0.34
CA VAL A 446 -8.35 -0.39 -0.87
C VAL A 446 -9.78 -0.95 -0.78
N GLY A 447 -10.61 -0.22 -0.03
CA GLY A 447 -12.05 -0.49 0.10
C GLY A 447 -12.82 -0.27 -1.22
N CYS A 448 -14.08 0.13 -1.12
CA CYS A 448 -14.95 0.40 -2.29
C CYS A 448 -15.27 -0.84 -3.14
N ASN A 449 -15.54 -1.99 -2.50
CA ASN A 449 -16.02 -3.16 -3.23
C ASN A 449 -17.29 -2.83 -4.04
N TYR A 450 -17.48 -3.51 -5.17
CA TYR A 450 -18.60 -3.27 -6.07
C TYR A 450 -19.94 -3.50 -5.35
N LYS A 451 -20.88 -2.55 -5.50
CA LYS A 451 -22.20 -2.56 -4.84
C LYS A 451 -22.16 -2.54 -3.31
N THR A 452 -21.22 -1.79 -2.72
CA THR A 452 -21.20 -1.50 -1.28
C THR A 452 -21.44 -0.02 -1.01
N GLU A 453 -21.86 0.31 0.22
CA GLU A 453 -22.02 1.70 0.66
C GLU A 453 -20.69 2.47 0.61
N TYR A 454 -19.56 1.76 0.75
CA TYR A 454 -18.25 2.33 0.52
C TYR A 454 -18.06 2.78 -0.93
N ALA A 455 -18.45 1.96 -1.92
CA ALA A 455 -18.39 2.40 -3.31
C ALA A 455 -19.31 3.60 -3.56
N GLU A 456 -20.51 3.62 -2.98
CA GLU A 456 -21.42 4.77 -3.06
C GLU A 456 -20.81 6.05 -2.46
N PHE A 457 -20.08 5.94 -1.35
CA PHE A 457 -19.32 7.05 -0.78
C PHE A 457 -18.23 7.57 -1.74
N LEU A 458 -17.45 6.67 -2.36
CA LEU A 458 -16.48 7.07 -3.38
C LEU A 458 -17.16 7.83 -4.53
N HIS A 459 -18.30 7.36 -5.01
CA HIS A 459 -19.03 8.05 -6.09
C HIS A 459 -19.57 9.40 -5.62
N TRP A 460 -20.09 9.50 -4.39
CA TRP A 460 -20.50 10.78 -3.81
C TRP A 460 -19.38 11.82 -3.86
N LEU A 461 -18.13 11.44 -3.56
CA LEU A 461 -16.97 12.32 -3.71
C LEU A 461 -16.75 12.74 -5.18
N LEU A 462 -16.90 11.82 -6.11
CA LEU A 462 -16.63 12.04 -7.53
C LEU A 462 -17.72 12.87 -8.24
N VAL A 463 -19.00 12.67 -7.94
CA VAL A 463 -20.11 13.28 -8.72
C VAL A 463 -20.64 14.60 -8.15
N ARG A 464 -20.46 14.87 -6.85
CA ARG A 464 -21.01 16.10 -6.24
C ARG A 464 -20.41 17.36 -6.84
N GLU A 465 -21.18 18.45 -6.87
CA GLU A 465 -20.64 19.74 -7.28
C GLU A 465 -19.75 20.37 -6.19
N GLY A 466 -18.61 20.91 -6.59
CA GLY A 466 -17.65 21.56 -5.70
C GLY A 466 -16.82 20.59 -4.84
N PRO A 467 -15.95 21.12 -3.96
CA PRO A 467 -15.11 20.33 -3.07
C PRO A 467 -15.92 19.64 -1.98
N ALA A 468 -15.68 18.34 -1.78
CA ALA A 468 -16.31 17.56 -0.71
C ALA A 468 -15.72 17.92 0.65
N THR A 469 -16.57 18.09 1.66
CA THR A 469 -16.14 18.24 3.05
C THR A 469 -16.83 17.26 3.98
N VAL A 470 -16.16 16.96 5.09
CA VAL A 470 -16.67 16.10 6.17
C VAL A 470 -17.91 16.66 6.88
N PHE A 471 -18.33 17.89 6.54
CA PHE A 471 -19.49 18.58 7.12
C PHE A 471 -20.71 18.54 6.19
N ASP A 472 -20.55 18.10 4.94
CA ASP A 472 -21.60 18.22 3.92
C ASP A 472 -22.66 17.13 4.00
N SER A 473 -22.32 15.98 4.59
CA SER A 473 -23.20 14.81 4.66
C SER A 473 -23.17 14.18 6.05
N PRO A 474 -24.32 14.09 6.75
CA PRO A 474 -24.39 13.34 8.00
C PRO A 474 -24.20 11.83 7.82
N ALA A 475 -24.38 11.33 6.59
CA ALA A 475 -24.10 9.93 6.27
C ALA A 475 -22.60 9.64 6.12
N TYR A 476 -21.81 10.66 5.75
CA TYR A 476 -20.36 10.55 5.54
C TYR A 476 -19.57 11.53 6.42
N PRO A 477 -19.68 11.43 7.76
CA PRO A 477 -18.89 12.26 8.67
C PRO A 477 -17.40 11.87 8.59
N ARG A 478 -16.53 12.74 9.12
CA ARG A 478 -15.06 12.52 9.17
C ARG A 478 -14.66 11.12 9.63
N PHE A 479 -15.34 10.59 10.65
CA PHE A 479 -15.06 9.29 11.24
C PHE A 479 -16.22 8.33 10.99
N MET A 480 -15.94 7.26 10.26
CA MET A 480 -16.88 6.19 9.95
C MET A 480 -16.35 4.84 10.42
N ILE A 481 -17.22 3.84 10.46
CA ILE A 481 -16.88 2.45 10.66
C ILE A 481 -17.41 1.62 9.50
N ALA A 482 -16.57 0.71 9.00
CA ALA A 482 -16.94 -0.29 8.01
C ALA A 482 -17.45 -1.56 8.73
N GLY A 483 -18.68 -1.95 8.43
CA GLY A 483 -19.26 -3.22 8.86
C GLY A 483 -18.95 -4.37 7.90
N GLU A 484 -19.56 -5.52 8.18
CA GLU A 484 -19.56 -6.65 7.25
C GLU A 484 -20.16 -6.21 5.90
N GLY A 485 -19.56 -6.65 4.80
CA GLY A 485 -20.01 -6.21 3.47
C GLY A 485 -19.60 -4.79 3.10
N GLN A 486 -18.79 -4.10 3.90
CA GLN A 486 -18.44 -2.68 3.75
C GLN A 486 -19.66 -1.74 3.78
N THR A 487 -20.62 -2.03 4.67
CA THR A 487 -21.59 -1.01 5.11
C THR A 487 -20.86 0.10 5.85
N LEU A 488 -21.32 1.33 5.72
CA LEU A 488 -20.74 2.51 6.35
C LEU A 488 -21.73 3.14 7.32
N SER A 489 -21.25 3.43 8.52
CA SER A 489 -22.00 4.22 9.49
C SER A 489 -21.08 5.22 10.20
N PRO A 490 -21.63 6.33 10.73
CA PRO A 490 -20.90 7.20 11.64
C PRO A 490 -20.26 6.41 12.78
N LEU A 491 -19.02 6.73 13.10
CA LEU A 491 -18.36 6.19 14.28
C LEU A 491 -18.93 6.90 15.52
N SER A 492 -19.38 6.13 16.52
CA SER A 492 -19.99 6.61 17.76
C SER A 492 -19.08 6.47 18.96
#